data_AF-A0AAD5JWS0-F1
#
_entry.id   AF-A0AAD5JWS0-F1
#
_cell.length_a   1.000
_cell.length_b   1.000
_cell.length_c   1.000
_cell.angle_alpha   90.00
_cell.angle_beta   90.00
_cell.angle_gamma   90.00
#
_symmetry.space_group_name_H-M   'P 1'
#
loop_
_entity.id
_entity.type
_entity.pdbx_description
1 polymer ?
#
loop_
_entity_poly.entity_id
_entity_poly.type
_entity_poly.pdbx_seq_one_letter_code
_entity_poly.pdbx_strand_id
1 'polypeptide(L)'
;MMNYENAGVAAVIFFLGITRTIHLVGSFTPVAVVRGIQLGAAASLIKKAHSLTSSLDWKITTDTWSDNTTWLLFSFIFVMGCYRTRVPSALILFIIGLIFALIRMFGTERDSLGLPWPVAGGHYPDTIIRPTPEEFRTGFGNAGVGQIPLTALNSVIALSALIDDLFPDRHADTATISMSIGVMNLIGCWFGSMPFCHGSGGLAGQYRFGARSEVSVILLGMGKLLLGIIFGNSLVGLLQVFPKSILGVMLFISGVELASAARSVNKGVEDEDRQKENWTILLVTMGTIIAYSNVGIGFVSGLITALLLAIQRLGFYAWYICFIQGIKDIPSKWKQQDVFIYKQYPSVTVKSYYSDSENSERQQPDELFDVDPSHRPLKRVSTSNSYGSISDTTTATLSNHRHHHLH
;
A
#
# COMPACT_ATOMS: atom_id res chain seq x y z
N MET A 1 3.80 -11.00 22.41
CA MET A 1 4.80 -10.64 21.37
C MET A 1 4.44 -9.34 20.66
N MET A 2 3.26 -9.21 20.04
CA MET A 2 2.85 -8.01 19.26
C MET A 2 2.80 -6.67 20.01
N ASN A 3 2.69 -6.66 21.35
CA ASN A 3 2.51 -5.42 22.11
C ASN A 3 3.82 -4.66 22.36
N TYR A 4 4.97 -5.33 22.28
CA TYR A 4 6.26 -4.80 22.76
C TYR A 4 7.11 -4.17 21.65
N GLU A 5 6.97 -4.70 20.42
CA GLU A 5 7.58 -4.14 19.21
C GLU A 5 7.15 -2.67 19.01
N ASN A 6 5.90 -2.37 19.38
CA ASN A 6 5.25 -1.09 19.14
C ASN A 6 5.84 0.04 19.97
N ALA A 7 6.20 -0.20 21.24
CA ALA A 7 6.65 0.86 22.13
C ALA A 7 7.99 1.46 21.68
N GLY A 8 8.93 0.61 21.25
CA GLY A 8 10.23 1.07 20.76
C GLY A 8 10.13 1.78 19.42
N VAL A 9 9.37 1.23 18.47
CA VAL A 9 9.10 1.89 17.18
C VAL A 9 8.40 3.22 17.40
N ALA A 10 7.38 3.27 18.26
CA ALA A 10 6.64 4.48 18.57
C ALA A 10 7.52 5.54 19.22
N ALA A 11 8.40 5.17 20.16
CA ALA A 11 9.35 6.10 20.76
C ALA A 11 10.31 6.68 19.71
N VAL A 12 10.83 5.85 18.80
CA VAL A 12 11.71 6.32 17.72
C VAL A 12 10.95 7.23 16.75
N ILE A 13 9.77 6.82 16.27
CA ILE A 13 8.95 7.62 15.36
C ILE A 13 8.51 8.95 16.02
N PHE A 14 8.19 8.93 17.31
CA PHE A 14 7.89 10.14 18.08
C PHE A 14 9.09 11.07 18.17
N PHE A 15 10.26 10.53 18.53
CA PHE A 15 11.51 11.27 18.62
C PHE A 15 11.92 11.88 17.28
N LEU A 16 11.83 11.12 16.19
CA LEU A 16 12.07 11.59 14.83
C LEU A 16 11.07 12.68 14.41
N GLY A 17 9.83 12.60 14.91
CA GLY A 17 8.82 13.65 14.74
C GLY A 17 9.19 14.94 15.46
N ILE A 18 9.48 14.87 16.77
CA ILE A 18 9.88 16.05 17.58
C ILE A 18 11.10 16.74 16.98
N THR A 19 12.11 15.94 16.61
CA THR A 19 13.36 16.46 16.04
C THR A 19 13.22 16.83 14.56
N ARG A 20 12.06 16.58 13.94
CA ARG A 20 11.78 16.81 12.51
C ARG A 20 12.74 16.07 11.57
N THR A 21 13.28 14.93 12.00
CA THR A 21 14.27 14.11 11.27
C THR A 21 13.67 12.90 10.56
N ILE A 22 12.34 12.71 10.59
CA ILE A 22 11.67 11.54 9.99
C ILE A 22 12.02 11.31 8.51
N HIS A 23 12.29 12.39 7.77
CA HIS A 23 12.71 12.34 6.37
C HIS A 23 14.05 11.62 6.16
N LEU A 24 14.97 11.66 7.14
CA LEU A 24 16.25 10.97 7.07
C LEU A 24 16.07 9.47 6.85
N VAL A 25 15.02 8.89 7.45
CA VAL A 25 14.69 7.47 7.27
C VAL A 25 14.43 7.15 5.80
N GLY A 26 13.75 8.05 5.08
CA GLY A 26 13.54 7.93 3.64
C GLY A 26 14.80 8.18 2.82
N SER A 27 15.66 9.11 3.25
CA SER A 27 16.91 9.41 2.55
C SER A 27 17.94 8.28 2.63
N PHE A 28 17.99 7.56 3.75
CA PHE A 28 18.96 6.47 3.97
C PHE A 28 18.45 5.09 3.57
N THR A 29 17.15 4.92 3.33
CA THR A 29 16.59 3.61 2.99
C THR A 29 16.33 3.51 1.48
N PRO A 30 17.04 2.63 0.75
CA PRO A 30 16.78 2.45 -0.67
C PRO A 30 15.34 2.01 -0.95
N VAL A 31 14.71 2.59 -1.96
CA VAL A 31 13.32 2.27 -2.36
C VAL A 31 13.13 0.76 -2.57
N ALA A 32 14.12 0.08 -3.15
CA ALA A 32 14.10 -1.36 -3.35
C ALA A 32 13.93 -2.17 -2.04
N VAL A 33 14.58 -1.75 -0.96
CA VAL A 33 14.44 -2.39 0.37
C VAL A 33 13.01 -2.19 0.90
N VAL A 34 12.47 -0.99 0.77
CA VAL A 34 11.11 -0.65 1.21
C VAL A 34 10.06 -1.48 0.47
N ARG A 35 10.18 -1.55 -0.86
CA ARG A 35 9.31 -2.38 -1.70
C ARG A 35 9.49 -3.86 -1.40
N GLY A 36 10.71 -4.30 -1.07
CA GLY A 36 10.99 -5.64 -0.57
C GLY A 36 10.28 -5.97 0.73
N ILE A 37 10.28 -5.05 1.71
CA ILE A 37 9.54 -5.21 2.97
C ILE A 37 8.03 -5.28 2.71
N GLN A 38 7.49 -4.39 1.86
CA GLN A 38 6.08 -4.41 1.48
C GLN A 38 5.68 -5.73 0.79
N LEU A 39 6.52 -6.23 -0.12
CA LEU A 39 6.28 -7.50 -0.79
C LEU A 39 6.39 -8.70 0.17
N GLY A 40 7.33 -8.65 1.12
CA GLY A 40 7.42 -9.63 2.21
C GLY A 40 6.15 -9.66 3.08
N ALA A 41 5.67 -8.48 3.49
CA ALA A 41 4.42 -8.36 4.24
C ALA A 41 3.21 -8.87 3.43
N ALA A 42 3.13 -8.54 2.14
CA ALA A 42 2.11 -9.05 1.23
C ALA A 42 2.12 -10.59 1.15
N ALA A 43 3.30 -11.19 1.00
CA ALA A 43 3.45 -12.65 1.00
C ALA A 43 3.04 -13.28 2.35
N SER A 44 3.33 -12.62 3.48
CA SER A 44 2.85 -13.07 4.80
C SER A 44 1.32 -13.03 4.91
N LEU A 45 0.65 -12.02 4.35
CA LEU A 45 -0.82 -11.96 4.30
C LEU A 45 -1.40 -13.10 3.45
N ILE A 46 -0.80 -13.36 2.28
CA ILE A 46 -1.20 -14.47 1.40
C ILE A 46 -1.01 -15.83 2.10
N LYS A 47 0.13 -16.04 2.78
CA LYS A 47 0.38 -17.25 3.58
C LYS A 47 -0.65 -17.40 4.69
N LYS A 48 -1.04 -16.31 5.34
CA LYS A 48 -2.07 -16.34 6.39
C LYS A 48 -3.46 -16.63 5.82
N ALA A 49 -3.80 -16.09 4.66
CA ALA A 49 -5.03 -16.42 3.94
C ALA A 49 -5.10 -17.92 3.65
N HIS A 50 -4.02 -18.51 3.12
CA HIS A 50 -3.94 -19.95 2.90
C HIS A 50 -4.13 -20.75 4.19
N SER A 51 -3.48 -20.35 5.28
CA SER A 51 -3.65 -21.00 6.59
C SER A 51 -5.07 -20.93 7.15
N LEU A 52 -5.86 -19.90 6.80
CA LEU A 52 -7.26 -19.80 7.20
C LEU A 52 -8.14 -20.75 6.37
N THR A 53 -7.80 -20.95 5.09
CA THR A 53 -8.64 -21.65 4.12
C THR A 53 -8.25 -23.11 3.91
N SER A 54 -7.06 -23.54 4.33
CA SER A 54 -6.53 -24.89 4.10
C SER A 54 -7.32 -26.00 4.78
N SER A 55 -8.10 -25.65 5.80
CA SER A 55 -8.96 -26.59 6.55
C SER A 55 -10.40 -26.67 6.04
N LEU A 56 -10.75 -25.93 4.97
CA LEU A 56 -12.10 -25.90 4.43
C LEU A 56 -12.38 -27.14 3.58
N ASP A 57 -13.55 -27.76 3.79
CA ASP A 57 -14.06 -28.87 2.99
C ASP A 57 -14.99 -28.35 1.89
N TRP A 58 -15.12 -29.11 0.80
CA TRP A 58 -16.10 -28.90 -0.26
C TRP A 58 -17.50 -29.36 0.12
N LYS A 59 -17.62 -30.28 1.08
CA LYS A 59 -18.93 -30.80 1.52
C LYS A 59 -19.74 -29.71 2.21
N ILE A 60 -20.94 -29.47 1.69
CA ILE A 60 -21.95 -28.61 2.30
C ILE A 60 -22.84 -29.49 3.17
N THR A 61 -22.67 -29.40 4.48
CA THR A 61 -23.52 -30.05 5.48
C THR A 61 -24.26 -29.00 6.31
N THR A 62 -25.13 -29.45 7.20
CA THR A 62 -25.83 -28.59 8.18
C THR A 62 -24.87 -27.80 9.07
N ASP A 63 -23.62 -28.25 9.24
CA ASP A 63 -22.64 -27.60 10.11
C ASP A 63 -21.67 -26.69 9.33
N THR A 64 -21.50 -26.92 8.03
CA THR A 64 -20.54 -26.22 7.17
C THR A 64 -21.19 -25.32 6.12
N TRP A 65 -22.52 -25.17 6.13
CA TRP A 65 -23.25 -24.38 5.12
C TRP A 65 -22.74 -22.95 4.95
N SER A 66 -22.24 -22.33 6.04
CA SER A 66 -21.79 -20.94 6.06
C SER A 66 -20.29 -20.76 5.81
N ASP A 67 -19.49 -21.83 5.88
CA ASP A 67 -18.02 -21.73 5.78
C ASP A 67 -17.42 -22.99 5.16
N ASN A 68 -17.19 -22.95 3.86
CA ASN A 68 -16.71 -24.07 3.05
C ASN A 68 -15.97 -23.57 1.80
N THR A 69 -15.36 -24.48 1.06
CA THR A 69 -14.56 -24.13 -0.13
C THR A 69 -15.40 -23.58 -1.30
N THR A 70 -16.71 -23.88 -1.34
CA THR A 70 -17.63 -23.28 -2.33
C THR A 70 -17.79 -21.78 -2.11
N TRP A 71 -17.98 -21.35 -0.86
CA TRP A 71 -18.01 -19.92 -0.51
C TRP A 71 -16.68 -19.22 -0.76
N LEU A 72 -15.56 -19.91 -0.57
CA LEU A 72 -14.24 -19.40 -0.92
C LEU A 72 -14.16 -19.10 -2.43
N LEU A 73 -14.57 -20.06 -3.27
CA LEU A 73 -14.58 -19.91 -4.72
C LEU A 73 -15.53 -18.80 -5.18
N PHE A 74 -16.76 -18.75 -4.68
CA PHE A 74 -17.71 -17.69 -5.01
C PHE A 74 -17.22 -16.31 -4.59
N SER A 75 -16.65 -16.19 -3.40
CA SER A 75 -16.06 -14.93 -2.93
C SER A 75 -14.92 -14.49 -3.84
N PHE A 76 -14.06 -15.41 -4.26
CA PHE A 76 -12.94 -15.13 -5.16
C PHE A 76 -13.45 -14.68 -6.54
N ILE A 77 -14.36 -15.43 -7.15
CA ILE A 77 -14.96 -15.10 -8.45
C ILE A 77 -15.65 -13.73 -8.39
N PHE A 78 -16.40 -13.46 -7.32
CA PHE A 78 -17.09 -12.19 -7.13
C PHE A 78 -16.12 -11.01 -7.06
N VAL A 79 -15.04 -11.13 -6.26
CA VAL A 79 -14.04 -10.06 -6.15
C VAL A 79 -13.33 -9.83 -7.47
N MET A 80 -12.94 -10.90 -8.17
CA MET A 80 -12.28 -10.80 -9.47
C MET A 80 -13.20 -10.22 -10.54
N GLY A 81 -14.47 -10.62 -10.57
CA GLY A 81 -15.48 -10.04 -11.46
C GLY A 81 -15.73 -8.55 -11.19
N CYS A 82 -15.63 -8.13 -9.93
CA CYS A 82 -15.77 -6.74 -9.53
C CYS A 82 -14.47 -5.92 -9.61
N TYR A 83 -13.33 -6.52 -9.97
CA TYR A 83 -12.00 -5.90 -9.80
C TYR A 83 -11.85 -4.53 -10.46
N ARG A 84 -12.42 -4.36 -11.67
CA ARG A 84 -12.40 -3.09 -12.42
C ARG A 84 -13.66 -2.25 -12.27
N THR A 85 -14.58 -2.66 -11.41
CA THR A 85 -15.86 -1.98 -11.24
C THR A 85 -15.82 -0.98 -10.09
N ARG A 86 -16.84 -0.12 -9.99
CA ARG A 86 -17.04 0.76 -8.83
C ARG A 86 -17.70 0.04 -7.64
N VAL A 87 -18.02 -1.25 -7.77
CA VAL A 87 -18.70 -2.04 -6.73
C VAL A 87 -17.77 -2.24 -5.52
N PRO A 88 -18.21 -1.93 -4.29
CA PRO A 88 -17.39 -2.11 -3.08
C PRO A 88 -17.41 -3.58 -2.63
N SER A 89 -16.78 -4.46 -3.41
CA SER A 89 -16.82 -5.92 -3.21
C SER A 89 -16.41 -6.35 -1.81
N ALA A 90 -15.37 -5.74 -1.22
CA ALA A 90 -14.92 -6.04 0.14
C ALA A 90 -15.99 -5.72 1.21
N LEU A 91 -16.74 -4.62 1.05
CA LEU A 91 -17.81 -4.26 1.97
C LEU A 91 -19.00 -5.22 1.85
N ILE A 92 -19.37 -5.59 0.63
CA ILE A 92 -20.45 -6.55 0.35
C ILE A 92 -20.11 -7.91 0.97
N LEU A 93 -18.90 -8.41 0.73
CA LEU A 93 -18.43 -9.66 1.32
C LEU A 93 -18.38 -9.61 2.84
N PHE A 94 -17.94 -8.48 3.42
CA PHE A 94 -17.97 -8.29 4.87
C PHE A 94 -19.40 -8.37 5.43
N ILE A 95 -20.37 -7.73 4.78
CA ILE A 95 -21.78 -7.78 5.20
C ILE A 95 -22.33 -9.20 5.08
N ILE A 96 -22.06 -9.91 3.98
CA ILE A 96 -22.49 -11.32 3.81
C ILE A 96 -21.87 -12.20 4.91
N GLY A 97 -20.57 -12.07 5.15
CA GLY A 97 -19.88 -12.83 6.20
C GLY A 97 -20.38 -12.49 7.59
N LEU A 98 -20.74 -11.23 7.85
CA LEU A 98 -21.36 -10.81 9.11
C LEU A 98 -22.75 -11.42 9.27
N ILE A 99 -23.58 -11.43 8.21
CA ILE A 99 -24.89 -12.09 8.23
C ILE A 99 -24.72 -13.59 8.52
N PHE A 100 -23.77 -14.27 7.88
CA PHE A 100 -23.49 -15.68 8.15
C PHE A 100 -23.05 -15.92 9.58
N ALA A 101 -22.15 -15.06 10.10
CA ALA A 101 -21.71 -15.12 11.48
C ALA A 101 -22.88 -14.96 12.46
N LEU A 102 -23.77 -14.00 12.21
CA LEU A 102 -24.96 -13.76 13.03
C LEU A 102 -25.94 -14.93 12.96
N ILE A 103 -26.28 -15.43 11.76
CA ILE A 103 -27.19 -16.58 11.62
C ILE A 103 -26.61 -17.80 12.33
N ARG A 104 -25.32 -18.08 12.18
CA ARG A 104 -24.68 -19.21 12.84
C ARG A 104 -24.61 -19.03 14.35
N MET A 105 -24.28 -17.83 14.83
CA MET A 105 -24.20 -17.56 16.26
C MET A 105 -25.57 -17.65 16.93
N PHE A 106 -26.62 -17.09 16.32
CA PHE A 106 -27.97 -17.02 16.90
C PHE A 106 -28.88 -18.20 16.53
N GLY A 107 -28.54 -18.96 15.49
CA GLY A 107 -29.30 -20.11 15.01
C GLY A 107 -28.81 -21.46 15.56
N THR A 108 -27.65 -21.51 16.21
CA THR A 108 -27.13 -22.70 16.89
C THR A 108 -27.35 -22.57 18.40
N GLU A 109 -27.61 -23.69 19.09
CA GLU A 109 -27.79 -23.70 20.54
C GLU A 109 -26.57 -23.09 21.26
N ARG A 110 -26.84 -22.24 22.27
CA ARG A 110 -25.81 -21.40 22.93
C ARG A 110 -24.58 -22.17 23.38
N ASP A 111 -24.78 -23.34 23.98
CA ASP A 111 -23.72 -24.12 24.61
C ASP A 111 -22.92 -24.97 23.62
N SER A 112 -23.44 -25.18 22.40
CA SER A 112 -22.81 -26.05 21.40
C SER A 112 -21.54 -25.45 20.78
N LEU A 113 -21.45 -24.12 20.73
CA LEU A 113 -20.30 -23.42 20.13
C LEU A 113 -19.14 -23.24 21.11
N GLY A 114 -19.40 -23.27 22.43
CA GLY A 114 -18.38 -22.99 23.45
C GLY A 114 -17.75 -21.60 23.33
N LEU A 115 -18.42 -20.66 22.67
CA LEU A 115 -17.94 -19.31 22.39
C LEU A 115 -18.62 -18.26 23.27
N PRO A 116 -17.93 -17.17 23.63
CA PRO A 116 -18.56 -16.08 24.36
C PRO A 116 -19.65 -15.43 23.49
N TRP A 117 -20.85 -15.34 24.03
CA TRP A 117 -21.99 -14.72 23.35
C TRP A 117 -21.94 -13.20 23.46
N PRO A 118 -22.40 -12.42 22.45
CA PRO A 118 -22.37 -10.97 22.52
C PRO A 118 -23.35 -10.52 23.60
N VAL A 119 -22.82 -9.96 24.68
CA VAL A 119 -23.60 -9.45 25.81
C VAL A 119 -23.29 -7.96 25.91
N ALA A 120 -24.36 -7.16 26.04
CA ALA A 120 -24.22 -5.76 26.35
C ALA A 120 -23.77 -5.61 27.81
N GLY A 121 -22.52 -5.18 28.01
CA GLY A 121 -21.92 -4.86 29.30
C GLY A 121 -21.12 -3.56 29.19
N GLY A 122 -20.76 -2.94 30.32
CA GLY A 122 -19.81 -1.83 30.33
C GLY A 122 -18.39 -2.38 30.37
N HIS A 123 -17.81 -2.66 29.20
CA HIS A 123 -16.45 -3.20 29.09
C HIS A 123 -15.41 -2.09 28.95
N TYR A 124 -14.35 -2.17 29.73
CA TYR A 124 -13.20 -1.26 29.65
C TYR A 124 -11.91 -2.03 29.94
N PRO A 125 -10.75 -1.55 29.44
CA PRO A 125 -9.46 -2.14 29.80
C PRO A 125 -9.26 -2.02 31.31
N ASP A 126 -9.18 -3.15 31.99
CA ASP A 126 -8.98 -3.25 33.44
C ASP A 126 -7.49 -3.40 33.82
N THR A 127 -6.64 -3.71 32.83
CA THR A 127 -5.25 -4.07 33.04
C THR A 127 -4.31 -3.13 32.27
N ILE A 128 -3.37 -2.51 33.00
CA ILE A 128 -2.25 -1.77 32.40
C ILE A 128 -1.13 -2.77 32.12
N ILE A 129 -0.82 -2.99 30.84
CA ILE A 129 0.29 -3.84 30.40
C ILE A 129 1.59 -3.07 30.59
N ARG A 130 2.50 -3.64 31.38
CA ARG A 130 3.85 -3.13 31.62
C ARG A 130 4.86 -4.02 30.89
N PRO A 131 5.51 -3.55 29.82
CA PRO A 131 6.53 -4.33 29.13
C PRO A 131 7.71 -4.61 30.06
N THR A 132 8.19 -5.85 30.11
CA THR A 132 9.49 -6.10 30.74
C THR A 132 10.62 -5.58 29.84
N PRO A 133 11.77 -5.17 30.41
CA PRO A 133 12.92 -4.72 29.60
C PRO A 133 13.40 -5.73 28.57
N GLU A 134 13.31 -7.03 28.89
CA GLU A 134 13.71 -8.10 27.97
C GLU A 134 12.72 -8.23 26.81
N GLU A 135 11.41 -8.24 27.08
CA GLU A 135 10.38 -8.25 26.03
C GLU A 135 10.48 -7.04 25.09
N PHE A 136 10.84 -5.87 25.64
CA PHE A 136 11.12 -4.67 24.86
C PHE A 136 12.32 -4.87 23.94
N ARG A 137 13.43 -5.41 24.46
CA ARG A 137 14.65 -5.67 23.68
C ARG A 137 14.41 -6.68 22.56
N THR A 138 13.76 -7.80 22.86
CA THR A 138 13.49 -8.85 21.87
C THR A 138 12.52 -8.37 20.79
N GLY A 139 11.43 -7.70 21.17
CA GLY A 139 10.44 -7.19 20.22
C GLY A 139 10.99 -6.08 19.32
N PHE A 140 11.68 -5.10 19.91
CA PHE A 140 12.29 -4.01 19.14
C PHE A 140 13.38 -4.52 18.18
N GLY A 141 14.22 -5.45 18.63
CA GLY A 141 15.29 -6.02 17.78
C GLY A 141 14.76 -6.87 16.62
N ASN A 142 13.75 -7.72 16.86
CA ASN A 142 13.25 -8.65 15.85
C ASN A 142 12.36 -7.99 14.79
N ALA A 143 11.50 -7.06 15.18
CA ALA A 143 10.54 -6.46 14.26
C ALA A 143 10.67 -4.94 14.18
N GLY A 144 11.01 -4.28 15.29
CA GLY A 144 11.00 -2.83 15.38
C GLY A 144 11.95 -2.14 14.41
N VAL A 145 13.17 -2.65 14.23
CA VAL A 145 14.18 -2.05 13.34
C VAL A 145 13.69 -1.93 11.90
N GLY A 146 13.10 -3.00 11.34
CA GLY A 146 12.54 -2.98 9.99
C GLY A 146 11.21 -2.24 9.90
N GLN A 147 10.48 -2.12 11.01
CA GLN A 147 9.18 -1.45 11.06
C GLN A 147 9.30 0.09 11.08
N ILE A 148 10.41 0.66 11.57
CA ILE A 148 10.67 2.10 11.53
C ILE A 148 10.61 2.65 10.08
N PRO A 149 11.39 2.15 9.11
CA PRO A 149 11.33 2.64 7.74
C PRO A 149 9.99 2.35 7.07
N LEU A 150 9.37 1.20 7.34
CA LEU A 150 8.05 0.90 6.81
C LEU A 150 6.99 1.90 7.31
N THR A 151 7.00 2.23 8.59
CA THR A 151 6.07 3.18 9.21
C THR A 151 6.32 4.60 8.73
N ALA A 152 7.58 5.04 8.74
CA ALA A 152 7.98 6.36 8.26
C ALA A 152 7.55 6.57 6.80
N LEU A 153 7.79 5.58 5.92
CA LEU A 153 7.52 5.75 4.50
C LEU A 153 6.04 5.55 4.15
N ASN A 154 5.36 4.54 4.70
CA ASN A 154 3.97 4.25 4.32
C ASN A 154 2.95 5.09 5.08
N SER A 155 3.25 5.43 6.33
CA SER A 155 2.27 6.02 7.24
C SER A 155 2.55 7.47 7.59
N VAL A 156 3.75 7.98 7.29
CA VAL A 156 4.09 9.40 7.44
C VAL A 156 4.25 10.05 6.08
N ILE A 157 5.29 9.68 5.33
CA ILE A 157 5.67 10.35 4.07
C ILE A 157 4.60 10.12 2.98
N ALA A 158 4.24 8.87 2.71
CA ALA A 158 3.23 8.58 1.68
C ALA A 158 1.84 9.11 2.05
N LEU A 159 1.53 9.21 3.35
CA LEU A 159 0.28 9.81 3.80
C LEU A 159 0.28 11.33 3.58
N SER A 160 1.35 12.03 3.96
CA SER A 160 1.52 13.46 3.70
C SER A 160 1.35 13.77 2.22
N ALA A 161 2.04 13.02 1.35
CA ALA A 161 1.91 13.16 -0.10
C ALA A 161 0.48 12.87 -0.60
N LEU A 162 -0.19 11.85 -0.06
CA LEU A 162 -1.57 11.55 -0.43
C LEU A 162 -2.54 12.64 0.01
N ILE A 163 -2.33 13.26 1.18
CA ILE A 163 -3.17 14.35 1.67
C ILE A 163 -3.09 15.53 0.70
N ASP A 164 -1.89 15.91 0.27
CA ASP A 164 -1.72 17.01 -0.68
C ASP A 164 -2.35 16.70 -2.05
N ASP A 165 -2.28 15.45 -2.51
CA ASP A 165 -2.92 15.01 -3.76
C ASP A 165 -4.46 15.04 -3.68
N LEU A 166 -5.03 14.65 -2.51
CA LEU A 166 -6.48 14.54 -2.32
C LEU A 166 -7.13 15.86 -1.85
N PHE A 167 -6.39 16.70 -1.14
CA PHE A 167 -6.83 17.95 -0.54
C PHE A 167 -5.79 19.06 -0.78
N PRO A 168 -5.70 19.61 -2.01
CA PRO A 168 -4.63 20.55 -2.38
C PRO A 168 -4.56 21.82 -1.51
N ASP A 169 -5.68 22.21 -0.92
CA ASP A 169 -5.77 23.37 -0.02
C ASP A 169 -5.34 23.07 1.43
N ARG A 170 -4.97 21.83 1.74
CA ARG A 170 -4.60 21.36 3.07
C ARG A 170 -3.26 20.63 3.01
N HIS A 171 -2.29 21.13 3.76
CA HIS A 171 -1.00 20.46 3.89
C HIS A 171 -0.86 19.78 5.25
N ALA A 172 -0.31 18.57 5.27
CA ALA A 172 -0.04 17.83 6.49
C ALA A 172 1.46 17.55 6.64
N ASP A 173 2.07 18.26 7.59
CA ASP A 173 3.49 18.15 7.92
C ASP A 173 3.85 16.75 8.43
N THR A 174 4.91 16.18 7.86
CA THR A 174 5.42 14.85 8.20
C THR A 174 5.84 14.74 9.68
N ALA A 175 6.38 15.79 10.29
CA ALA A 175 6.74 15.76 11.70
C ALA A 175 5.50 15.67 12.60
N THR A 176 4.45 16.42 12.27
CA THR A 176 3.15 16.37 12.97
C THR A 176 2.49 14.99 12.85
N ILE A 177 2.47 14.42 11.64
CA ILE A 177 1.96 13.06 11.43
C ILE A 177 2.77 12.03 12.24
N SER A 178 4.10 12.13 12.20
CA SER A 178 5.02 11.25 12.94
C SER A 178 4.79 11.33 14.46
N MET A 179 4.66 12.53 15.01
CA MET A 179 4.35 12.73 16.43
C MET A 179 3.00 12.12 16.81
N SER A 180 1.97 12.30 15.98
CA SER A 180 0.65 11.71 16.20
C SER A 180 0.71 10.17 16.26
N ILE A 181 1.43 9.54 15.32
CA ILE A 181 1.64 8.08 15.30
C ILE A 181 2.42 7.63 16.53
N GLY A 182 3.45 8.37 16.91
CA GLY A 182 4.24 8.11 18.12
C GLY A 182 3.36 8.12 19.38
N VAL A 183 2.60 9.20 19.59
CA VAL A 183 1.73 9.37 20.77
C VAL A 183 0.66 8.29 20.83
N MET A 184 -0.07 8.04 19.74
CA MET A 184 -1.16 7.05 19.76
C MET A 184 -0.66 5.63 20.11
N ASN A 185 0.54 5.26 19.63
CA ASN A 185 1.12 3.95 19.92
C ASN A 185 1.78 3.89 21.30
N LEU A 186 2.41 4.97 21.77
CA LEU A 186 2.97 5.07 23.12
C LEU A 186 1.88 5.04 24.19
N ILE A 187 0.67 5.52 23.89
CA ILE A 187 -0.49 5.37 24.79
C ILE A 187 -1.08 3.98 24.64
N GLY A 188 -1.31 3.52 23.41
CA GLY A 188 -1.97 2.25 23.12
C GLY A 188 -1.24 1.01 23.67
N CYS A 189 0.09 1.03 23.72
CA CYS A 189 0.87 -0.11 24.21
C CYS A 189 0.54 -0.49 25.66
N TRP A 190 0.19 0.48 26.52
CA TRP A 190 -0.20 0.25 27.91
C TRP A 190 -1.55 -0.46 28.04
N PHE A 191 -2.38 -0.39 27.00
CA PHE A 191 -3.70 -1.01 26.96
C PHE A 191 -3.73 -2.26 26.08
N GLY A 192 -2.56 -2.79 25.69
CA GLY A 192 -2.43 -3.99 24.87
C GLY A 192 -2.93 -3.82 23.44
N SER A 193 -2.89 -2.59 22.93
CA SER A 193 -3.30 -2.36 21.55
C SER A 193 -2.31 -2.93 20.55
N MET A 194 -2.85 -3.43 19.43
CA MET A 194 -2.05 -3.65 18.23
C MET A 194 -1.51 -2.32 17.69
N PRO A 195 -0.39 -2.32 16.94
CA PRO A 195 0.19 -1.08 16.44
C PRO A 195 -0.77 -0.33 15.51
N PHE A 196 -0.82 0.98 15.69
CA PHE A 196 -1.65 1.90 14.92
C PHE A 196 -0.82 2.69 13.92
N CYS A 197 -1.46 3.10 12.85
CA CYS A 197 -0.93 4.10 11.94
C CYS A 197 -2.11 4.85 11.30
N HIS A 198 -1.86 6.01 10.70
CA HIS A 198 -2.89 6.70 9.92
C HIS A 198 -3.16 6.01 8.58
N GLY A 199 -2.13 5.40 7.99
CA GLY A 199 -2.20 4.54 6.80
C GLY A 199 -2.82 5.20 5.56
N SER A 200 -2.02 5.48 4.52
CA SER A 200 -2.50 6.11 3.28
C SER A 200 -3.69 5.38 2.62
N GLY A 201 -3.71 4.04 2.67
CA GLY A 201 -4.82 3.24 2.12
C GLY A 201 -6.17 3.47 2.83
N GLY A 202 -6.17 3.71 4.14
CA GLY A 202 -7.39 4.00 4.90
C GLY A 202 -7.99 5.33 4.50
N LEU A 203 -7.15 6.37 4.40
CA LEU A 203 -7.57 7.69 3.90
C LEU A 203 -8.06 7.61 2.45
N ALA A 204 -7.33 6.94 1.56
CA ALA A 204 -7.72 6.76 0.17
C ALA A 204 -9.07 6.03 0.05
N GLY A 205 -9.32 5.02 0.88
CA GLY A 205 -10.60 4.31 0.94
C GLY A 205 -11.75 5.22 1.36
N GLN A 206 -11.58 5.97 2.45
CA GLN A 206 -12.57 6.96 2.90
C GLN A 206 -12.88 7.99 1.81
N TYR A 207 -11.84 8.52 1.16
CA TYR A 207 -11.99 9.45 0.04
C TYR A 207 -12.73 8.82 -1.14
N ARG A 208 -12.42 7.57 -1.50
CA ARG A 208 -13.13 6.82 -2.55
C ARG A 208 -14.62 6.67 -2.23
N PHE A 209 -14.99 6.50 -0.97
CA PHE A 209 -16.38 6.44 -0.50
C PHE A 209 -17.06 7.81 -0.31
N GLY A 210 -16.42 8.89 -0.75
CA GLY A 210 -17.01 10.24 -0.74
C GLY A 210 -16.75 11.05 0.54
N ALA A 211 -15.99 10.53 1.51
CA ALA A 211 -15.61 11.31 2.68
C ALA A 211 -14.66 12.46 2.28
N ARG A 212 -14.97 13.69 2.71
CA ARG A 212 -14.17 14.89 2.44
C ARG A 212 -13.81 15.67 3.71
N SER A 213 -14.21 15.18 4.88
CA SER A 213 -13.90 15.77 6.18
C SER A 213 -13.47 14.70 7.18
N GLU A 214 -12.76 15.16 8.22
CA GLU A 214 -12.31 14.37 9.37
C GLU A 214 -13.46 13.73 10.16
N VAL A 215 -14.68 14.27 10.02
CA VAL A 215 -15.89 13.77 10.71
C VAL A 215 -16.14 12.30 10.39
N SER A 216 -15.86 11.84 9.17
CA SER A 216 -16.01 10.42 8.81
C SER A 216 -15.15 9.52 9.69
N VAL A 217 -13.89 9.91 9.91
CA VAL A 217 -12.94 9.16 10.73
C VAL A 217 -13.35 9.20 12.20
N ILE A 218 -13.81 10.35 12.70
CA ILE A 218 -14.31 10.52 14.07
C ILE A 218 -15.52 9.62 14.31
N LEU A 219 -16.53 9.66 13.44
CA LEU A 219 -17.74 8.84 13.56
C LEU A 219 -17.43 7.34 13.49
N LEU A 220 -16.54 6.93 12.57
CA LEU A 220 -16.09 5.53 12.50
C LEU A 220 -15.36 5.10 13.77
N GLY A 221 -14.50 5.96 14.32
CA GLY A 221 -13.78 5.72 15.57
C GLY A 221 -14.73 5.63 16.77
N MET A 222 -15.66 6.58 16.89
CA MET A 222 -16.70 6.59 17.93
C MET A 222 -17.59 5.34 17.86
N GLY A 223 -18.03 4.95 16.66
CA GLY A 223 -18.84 3.73 16.48
C GLY A 223 -18.09 2.47 16.94
N LYS A 224 -16.81 2.33 16.58
CA LYS A 224 -15.96 1.22 17.05
C LYS A 224 -15.75 1.26 18.56
N LEU A 225 -15.55 2.45 19.14
CA LEU A 225 -15.38 2.63 20.58
C LEU A 225 -16.66 2.22 21.33
N LEU A 226 -17.83 2.69 20.88
CA LEU A 226 -19.12 2.31 21.46
C LEU A 226 -19.34 0.80 21.36
N LEU A 227 -19.06 0.19 20.21
CA LEU A 227 -19.16 -1.25 20.03
C LEU A 227 -18.22 -2.00 21.00
N GLY A 228 -16.99 -1.53 21.16
CA GLY A 228 -16.01 -2.09 22.09
C GLY A 228 -16.42 -1.94 23.55
N ILE A 229 -16.98 -0.79 23.94
CA ILE A 229 -17.47 -0.57 25.31
C ILE A 229 -18.69 -1.44 25.59
N ILE A 230 -19.65 -1.51 24.68
CA ILE A 230 -20.92 -2.22 24.87
C ILE A 230 -20.71 -3.74 24.84
N PHE A 231 -19.90 -4.26 23.92
CA PHE A 231 -19.78 -5.72 23.75
C PHE A 231 -18.44 -6.26 24.26
N GLY A 232 -17.36 -5.48 24.27
CA GLY A 232 -16.04 -5.91 24.76
C GLY A 232 -15.58 -7.27 24.21
N ASN A 233 -15.08 -8.13 25.10
CA ASN A 233 -14.62 -9.49 24.76
C ASN A 233 -15.75 -10.39 24.23
N SER A 234 -17.00 -10.06 24.49
CA SER A 234 -18.15 -10.84 24.03
C SER A 234 -18.31 -10.81 22.50
N LEU A 235 -17.79 -9.75 21.85
CA LEU A 235 -17.75 -9.66 20.38
C LEU A 235 -16.73 -10.63 19.75
N VAL A 236 -15.71 -11.07 20.52
CA VAL A 236 -14.68 -11.99 20.02
C VAL A 236 -15.31 -13.31 19.56
N GLY A 237 -16.35 -13.79 20.24
CA GLY A 237 -17.09 -14.98 19.80
C GLY A 237 -17.71 -14.80 18.43
N LEU A 238 -18.38 -13.66 18.18
CA LEU A 238 -18.95 -13.36 16.86
C LEU A 238 -17.86 -13.30 15.78
N LEU A 239 -16.72 -12.68 16.08
CA LEU A 239 -15.59 -12.60 15.15
C LEU A 239 -14.96 -13.97 14.86
N GLN A 240 -14.97 -14.90 15.83
CA GLN A 240 -14.47 -16.27 15.65
C GLN A 240 -15.40 -17.14 14.78
N VAL A 241 -16.69 -16.80 14.71
CA VAL A 241 -17.67 -17.47 13.84
C VAL A 241 -17.68 -16.91 12.42
N PHE A 242 -17.02 -15.77 12.19
CA PHE A 242 -16.93 -15.17 10.85
C PHE A 242 -16.33 -16.15 9.82
N PRO A 243 -16.95 -16.35 8.64
CA PRO A 243 -16.52 -17.36 7.68
C PRO A 243 -15.06 -17.18 7.25
N LYS A 244 -14.24 -18.21 7.48
CA LYS A 244 -12.83 -18.23 7.09
C LYS A 244 -12.66 -18.19 5.58
N SER A 245 -13.60 -18.77 4.83
CA SER A 245 -13.68 -18.69 3.37
C SER A 245 -13.69 -17.25 2.87
N ILE A 246 -14.61 -16.41 3.38
CA ILE A 246 -14.71 -14.99 3.00
C ILE A 246 -13.49 -14.20 3.49
N LEU A 247 -13.13 -14.38 4.77
CA LEU A 247 -12.00 -13.69 5.38
C LEU A 247 -10.68 -13.99 4.64
N GLY A 248 -10.50 -15.25 4.24
CA GLY A 248 -9.36 -15.73 3.47
C GLY A 248 -9.25 -15.03 2.12
N VAL A 249 -10.34 -14.91 1.35
CA VAL A 249 -10.32 -14.16 0.07
C VAL A 249 -9.98 -12.69 0.30
N MET A 250 -10.63 -12.04 1.28
CA MET A 250 -10.37 -10.63 1.57
C MET A 250 -8.91 -10.40 1.94
N LEU A 251 -8.33 -11.28 2.76
CA LEU A 251 -6.94 -11.22 3.18
C LEU A 251 -5.96 -11.51 2.01
N PHE A 252 -6.29 -12.48 1.16
CA PHE A 252 -5.52 -12.80 -0.04
C PHE A 252 -5.45 -11.60 -0.99
N ILE A 253 -6.61 -11.02 -1.32
CA ILE A 253 -6.70 -9.86 -2.23
C ILE A 253 -6.00 -8.65 -1.64
N SER A 254 -6.12 -8.41 -0.34
CA SER A 254 -5.36 -7.35 0.35
C SER A 254 -3.84 -7.57 0.24
N GLY A 255 -3.39 -8.84 0.32
CA GLY A 255 -2.00 -9.22 0.05
C GLY A 255 -1.57 -8.92 -1.39
N VAL A 256 -2.39 -9.27 -2.38
CA VAL A 256 -2.10 -8.99 -3.80
C VAL A 256 -2.03 -7.48 -4.08
N GLU A 257 -2.97 -6.70 -3.54
CA GLU A 257 -2.97 -5.24 -3.67
C GLU A 257 -1.73 -4.60 -3.05
N LEU A 258 -1.31 -5.08 -1.87
CA LEU A 258 -0.06 -4.64 -1.24
C LEU A 258 1.17 -5.05 -2.05
N ALA A 259 1.20 -6.27 -2.61
CA ALA A 259 2.29 -6.74 -3.48
C ALA A 259 2.45 -5.86 -4.73
N SER A 260 1.34 -5.29 -5.22
CA SER A 260 1.33 -4.44 -6.41
C SER A 260 2.21 -3.19 -6.29
N ALA A 261 2.55 -2.77 -5.06
CA ALA A 261 3.49 -1.69 -4.78
C ALA A 261 4.91 -1.98 -5.30
N ALA A 262 5.29 -3.25 -5.45
CA ALA A 262 6.57 -3.68 -6.02
C ALA A 262 6.77 -3.20 -7.47
N ARG A 263 5.69 -2.97 -8.24
CA ARG A 263 5.76 -2.45 -9.61
C ARG A 263 6.46 -1.09 -9.71
N SER A 264 6.40 -0.30 -8.64
CA SER A 264 6.99 1.03 -8.60
C SER A 264 8.48 1.05 -8.24
N VAL A 265 9.12 -0.12 -8.05
CA VAL A 265 10.52 -0.21 -7.61
C VAL A 265 11.50 0.47 -8.57
N ASN A 266 11.20 0.45 -9.87
CA ASN A 266 12.03 1.02 -10.94
C ASN A 266 11.44 2.31 -11.54
N LYS A 267 10.45 2.91 -10.90
CA LYS A 267 9.84 4.15 -11.39
C LYS A 267 10.90 5.26 -11.43
N GLY A 268 11.16 5.81 -12.62
CA GLY A 268 12.15 6.88 -12.83
C GLY A 268 13.61 6.40 -12.93
N VAL A 269 13.85 5.09 -13.12
CA VAL A 269 15.18 4.53 -13.35
C VAL A 269 15.27 4.03 -14.79
N GLU A 270 16.09 4.69 -15.62
CA GLU A 270 16.26 4.33 -17.04
C GLU A 270 17.35 3.27 -17.24
N ASP A 271 18.37 3.26 -16.39
CA ASP A 271 19.49 2.33 -16.44
C ASP A 271 19.06 0.89 -16.13
N GLU A 272 19.21 -0.02 -17.10
CA GLU A 272 18.82 -1.43 -16.98
C GLU A 272 19.56 -2.18 -15.87
N ASP A 273 20.84 -1.88 -15.64
CA ASP A 273 21.61 -2.57 -14.62
C ASP A 273 21.15 -2.14 -13.23
N ARG A 274 20.83 -0.84 -13.06
CA ARG A 274 20.13 -0.37 -11.85
C ARG A 274 18.77 -1.01 -11.66
N GLN A 275 18.02 -1.23 -12.73
CA GLN A 275 16.72 -1.90 -12.64
C GLN A 275 16.85 -3.34 -12.15
N LYS A 276 17.86 -4.08 -12.64
CA LYS A 276 18.19 -5.45 -12.20
C LYS A 276 18.67 -5.49 -10.74
N GLU A 277 19.50 -4.54 -10.33
CA GLU A 277 19.95 -4.40 -8.94
C GLU A 277 18.77 -4.16 -7.99
N ASN A 278 17.92 -3.19 -8.31
CA ASN A 278 16.72 -2.87 -7.52
C ASN A 278 15.81 -4.07 -7.36
N TRP A 279 15.59 -4.83 -8.44
CA TRP A 279 14.79 -6.06 -8.40
C TRP A 279 15.43 -7.12 -7.51
N THR A 280 16.75 -7.29 -7.60
CA THR A 280 17.53 -8.23 -6.78
C THR A 280 17.42 -7.88 -5.29
N ILE A 281 17.62 -6.61 -4.92
CA ILE A 281 17.51 -6.12 -3.54
C ILE A 281 16.09 -6.39 -3.00
N LEU A 282 15.07 -6.07 -3.79
CA LEU A 282 13.67 -6.30 -3.44
C LEU A 282 13.40 -7.79 -3.17
N LEU A 283 13.85 -8.69 -4.04
CA LEU A 283 13.65 -10.13 -3.90
C LEU A 283 14.43 -10.73 -2.72
N VAL A 284 15.67 -10.31 -2.48
CA VAL A 284 16.46 -10.75 -1.32
C VAL A 284 15.81 -10.31 -0.02
N THR A 285 15.35 -9.04 0.03
CA THR A 285 14.64 -8.51 1.19
C THR A 285 13.36 -9.31 1.45
N MET A 286 12.54 -9.53 0.43
CA MET A 286 11.31 -10.31 0.56
C MET A 286 11.59 -11.77 0.97
N GLY A 287 12.55 -12.43 0.31
CA GLY A 287 12.86 -13.83 0.53
C GLY A 287 13.35 -14.11 1.95
N THR A 288 14.19 -13.23 2.51
CA THR A 288 14.67 -13.35 3.89
C THR A 288 13.58 -13.09 4.92
N ILE A 289 12.65 -12.15 4.66
CA ILE A 289 11.48 -11.96 5.52
C ILE A 289 10.66 -13.24 5.60
N ILE A 290 10.41 -13.90 4.47
CA ILE A 290 9.62 -15.14 4.43
C ILE A 290 10.38 -16.29 5.09
N ALA A 291 11.67 -16.44 4.78
CA ALA A 291 12.49 -17.54 5.28
C ALA A 291 12.63 -17.52 6.81
N TYR A 292 12.82 -16.33 7.40
CA TYR A 292 13.04 -16.18 8.83
C TYR A 292 11.81 -15.67 9.59
N SER A 293 10.71 -15.36 8.89
CA SER A 293 9.51 -14.73 9.48
C SER A 293 9.85 -13.49 10.32
N ASN A 294 10.84 -12.71 9.88
CA ASN A 294 11.42 -11.61 10.65
C ASN A 294 11.72 -10.40 9.74
N VAL A 295 11.03 -9.29 10.00
CA VAL A 295 11.14 -8.07 9.20
C VAL A 295 12.48 -7.35 9.40
N GLY A 296 13.06 -7.43 10.62
CA GLY A 296 14.39 -6.87 10.90
C GLY A 296 15.50 -7.52 10.08
N ILE A 297 15.50 -8.86 10.00
CA ILE A 297 16.44 -9.64 9.15
C ILE A 297 16.24 -9.27 7.68
N GLY A 298 14.98 -9.14 7.25
CA GLY A 298 14.62 -8.62 5.93
C GLY A 298 15.29 -7.30 5.60
N PHE A 299 15.06 -6.30 6.43
CA PHE A 299 15.60 -4.96 6.26
C PHE A 299 17.13 -4.93 6.23
N VAL A 300 17.78 -5.59 7.20
CA VAL A 300 19.24 -5.63 7.29
C VAL A 300 19.86 -6.32 6.07
N SER A 301 19.30 -7.46 5.65
CA SER A 301 19.80 -8.17 4.46
C SER A 301 19.64 -7.33 3.20
N GLY A 302 18.50 -6.65 3.02
CA GLY A 302 18.26 -5.72 1.92
C GLY A 302 19.25 -4.57 1.87
N LEU A 303 19.54 -3.95 3.03
CA LEU A 303 20.55 -2.89 3.12
C LEU A 303 21.95 -3.38 2.77
N ILE A 304 22.34 -4.55 3.27
CA ILE A 304 23.64 -5.15 2.95
C ILE A 304 23.74 -5.44 1.45
N THR A 305 22.71 -6.02 0.85
CA THR A 305 22.68 -6.26 -0.60
C THR A 305 22.79 -4.96 -1.39
N ALA A 306 22.05 -3.92 -1.01
CA ALA A 306 22.11 -2.61 -1.65
C ALA A 306 23.51 -1.98 -1.56
N LEU A 307 24.15 -2.08 -0.39
CA LEU A 307 25.51 -1.60 -0.15
C LEU A 307 26.53 -2.33 -1.03
N LEU A 308 26.50 -3.66 -1.04
CA LEU A 308 27.46 -4.48 -1.79
C LEU A 308 27.34 -4.27 -3.29
N LEU A 309 26.12 -4.21 -3.84
CA LEU A 309 25.90 -3.94 -5.26
C LEU A 309 26.36 -2.52 -5.64
N ALA A 310 26.10 -1.53 -4.78
CA ALA A 310 26.59 -0.17 -5.01
C ALA A 310 28.13 -0.08 -5.02
N ILE A 311 28.81 -0.80 -4.12
CA ILE A 311 30.27 -0.88 -4.08
C ILE A 311 30.82 -1.59 -5.32
N GLN A 312 30.18 -2.67 -5.79
CA GLN A 312 30.60 -3.39 -7.00
C GLN A 312 30.48 -2.52 -8.26
N ARG A 313 29.40 -1.72 -8.37
CA ARG A 313 29.18 -0.84 -9.53
C ARG A 313 30.13 0.36 -9.55
N LEU A 314 30.31 1.03 -8.41
CA LEU A 314 31.05 2.30 -8.34
C LEU A 314 32.54 2.11 -7.98
N GLY A 315 32.89 0.98 -7.36
CA GLY A 315 34.13 0.83 -6.62
C GLY A 315 34.06 1.52 -5.25
N PHE A 316 34.86 1.02 -4.29
CA PHE A 316 34.81 1.48 -2.90
C PHE A 316 35.06 3.00 -2.75
N TYR A 317 36.06 3.53 -3.47
CA TYR A 317 36.44 4.94 -3.36
C TYR A 317 35.35 5.88 -3.89
N ALA A 318 34.80 5.61 -5.07
CA ALA A 318 33.74 6.44 -5.64
C ALA A 318 32.43 6.30 -4.84
N TRP A 319 32.09 5.09 -4.38
CA TRP A 319 30.97 4.89 -3.47
C TRP A 319 31.12 5.73 -2.19
N TYR A 320 32.30 5.72 -1.56
CA TYR A 320 32.56 6.48 -0.35
C TYR A 320 32.39 7.98 -0.58
N ILE A 321 32.91 8.51 -1.69
CA ILE A 321 32.71 9.92 -2.06
C ILE A 321 31.23 10.23 -2.25
N CYS A 322 30.50 9.43 -3.02
CA CYS A 322 29.06 9.61 -3.23
C CYS A 322 28.27 9.54 -1.92
N PHE A 323 28.66 8.65 -1.01
CA PHE A 323 28.03 8.52 0.30
C PHE A 323 28.25 9.76 1.17
N ILE A 324 29.51 10.23 1.27
CA ILE A 324 29.84 11.46 2.00
C ILE A 324 29.16 12.68 1.38
N GLN A 325 29.09 12.75 0.04
CA GLN A 325 28.39 13.81 -0.66
C GLN A 325 26.89 13.77 -0.37
N GLY A 326 26.27 12.58 -0.42
CA GLY A 326 24.88 12.38 -0.04
C GLY A 326 24.59 12.83 1.39
N ILE A 327 25.48 12.55 2.35
CA ILE A 327 25.36 13.06 3.73
C ILE A 327 25.40 14.58 3.78
N LYS A 328 26.27 15.22 2.99
CA LYS A 328 26.38 16.69 2.92
C LYS A 328 25.19 17.35 2.24
N ASP A 329 24.58 16.67 1.29
CA ASP A 329 23.42 17.14 0.52
C ASP A 329 22.10 17.02 1.30
N ILE A 330 22.10 16.34 2.46
CA ILE A 330 20.97 16.34 3.39
C ILE A 330 20.72 17.79 3.83
N PRO A 331 19.54 18.35 3.55
CA PRO A 331 19.30 19.78 3.75
C PRO A 331 19.48 20.18 5.22
N SER A 332 20.46 21.05 5.48
CA SER A 332 20.82 21.55 6.81
C SER A 332 19.81 22.55 7.41
N LYS A 333 18.91 23.11 6.59
CA LYS A 333 17.88 24.07 7.00
C LYS A 333 16.48 23.45 7.01
N TRP A 334 16.02 23.17 8.22
CA TRP A 334 14.76 22.54 8.63
C TRP A 334 13.44 23.22 8.24
N LYS A 335 13.45 24.28 7.43
CA LYS A 335 12.26 25.11 7.10
C LYS A 335 11.76 24.99 5.66
N GLN A 336 12.46 24.30 4.77
CA GLN A 336 12.11 24.19 3.34
C GLN A 336 11.95 22.72 2.88
N GLN A 337 11.66 21.81 3.82
CA GLN A 337 11.77 20.36 3.63
C GLN A 337 10.58 19.75 2.85
N ASP A 338 9.48 20.48 2.71
CA ASP A 338 8.32 20.09 1.91
C ASP A 338 8.60 20.12 0.40
N VAL A 339 9.80 20.51 -0.05
CA VAL A 339 10.14 20.57 -1.49
C VAL A 339 11.05 19.41 -1.91
N PHE A 340 11.86 18.87 -1.00
CA PHE A 340 12.91 17.90 -1.35
C PHE A 340 12.36 16.47 -1.49
N ILE A 341 11.37 16.10 -0.67
CA ILE A 341 10.77 14.75 -0.69
C ILE A 341 9.93 14.54 -1.96
N TYR A 342 9.23 15.58 -2.44
CA TYR A 342 8.37 15.51 -3.63
C TYR A 342 9.16 15.32 -4.93
N LYS A 343 10.44 15.71 -4.96
CA LYS A 343 11.33 15.45 -6.11
C LYS A 343 11.79 13.99 -6.18
N GLN A 344 11.91 13.30 -5.05
CA GLN A 344 12.49 11.96 -4.98
C GLN A 344 11.43 10.85 -5.11
N TYR A 345 10.19 11.16 -4.74
CA TYR A 345 9.04 10.29 -4.96
C TYR A 345 8.02 11.05 -5.81
N PRO A 346 8.11 10.99 -7.15
CA PRO A 346 7.00 11.46 -7.96
C PRO A 346 5.79 10.65 -7.51
N SER A 347 4.83 11.37 -6.93
CA SER A 347 3.50 10.93 -6.51
C SER A 347 3.16 9.58 -7.15
N VAL A 348 2.79 8.57 -6.34
CA VAL A 348 1.91 7.55 -6.88
C VAL A 348 0.64 8.32 -7.23
N THR A 349 0.63 8.92 -8.42
CA THR A 349 -0.43 9.79 -8.87
C THR A 349 -1.64 8.89 -8.86
N VAL A 350 -2.50 9.06 -7.89
CA VAL A 350 -3.75 8.30 -7.78
C VAL A 350 -4.56 8.49 -9.08
N LYS A 351 -4.28 9.54 -9.86
CA LYS A 351 -4.78 9.70 -11.23
C LYS A 351 -4.48 8.51 -12.14
N SER A 352 -3.33 7.83 -12.09
CA SER A 352 -3.02 6.74 -13.05
C SER A 352 -3.91 5.50 -12.90
N TYR A 353 -4.69 5.37 -11.82
CA TYR A 353 -5.67 4.28 -11.66
C TYR A 353 -7.12 4.71 -11.92
N TYR A 354 -7.38 6.01 -12.12
CA TYR A 354 -8.74 6.53 -12.31
C TYR A 354 -8.91 7.47 -13.51
N SER A 355 -7.84 8.02 -14.09
CA SER A 355 -7.91 8.98 -15.21
C SER A 355 -8.07 8.33 -16.58
N ASP A 356 -7.75 7.05 -16.73
CA ASP A 356 -7.92 6.35 -18.02
C ASP A 356 -9.38 5.92 -18.29
N SER A 357 -10.32 6.34 -17.43
CA SER A 357 -11.75 6.03 -17.59
C SER A 357 -12.66 7.24 -17.83
N GLU A 358 -12.11 8.45 -17.96
CA GLU A 358 -12.93 9.67 -18.10
C GLU A 358 -12.58 10.58 -19.30
N ASN A 359 -11.61 10.22 -20.16
CA ASN A 359 -11.22 11.09 -21.29
C ASN A 359 -11.13 10.42 -22.68
N SER A 360 -11.83 9.30 -22.91
CA SER A 360 -11.93 8.68 -24.26
C SER A 360 -13.30 8.83 -24.93
N GLU A 361 -14.27 9.54 -24.34
CA GLU A 361 -15.59 9.74 -24.93
C GLU A 361 -16.03 11.20 -24.81
N ARG A 362 -15.29 12.09 -25.48
CA ARG A 362 -15.81 13.37 -25.99
C ARG A 362 -14.76 14.06 -26.86
N GLN A 363 -14.73 13.69 -28.14
CA GLN A 363 -14.46 14.55 -29.30
C GLN A 363 -14.29 13.68 -30.55
N GLN A 364 -15.40 13.40 -31.24
CA GLN A 364 -15.37 13.19 -32.69
C GLN A 364 -15.37 14.59 -33.35
N PRO A 365 -14.53 14.84 -34.37
CA PRO A 365 -14.56 16.08 -35.11
C PRO A 365 -15.63 16.01 -36.23
N ASP A 366 -16.62 16.89 -36.16
CA ASP A 366 -17.46 17.23 -37.31
C ASP A 366 -16.65 18.16 -38.24
N GLU A 367 -16.43 17.71 -39.48
CA GLU A 367 -16.06 18.59 -40.59
C GLU A 367 -17.31 19.33 -41.10
N LEU A 368 -17.26 20.67 -41.16
CA LEU A 368 -18.14 21.45 -42.02
C LEU A 368 -17.48 22.78 -42.46
N PHE A 369 -17.12 22.83 -43.75
CA PHE A 369 -17.15 23.95 -44.71
C PHE A 369 -16.57 25.35 -44.38
N ASP A 370 -15.45 25.63 -45.07
CA ASP A 370 -15.25 26.67 -46.11
C ASP A 370 -15.36 28.19 -45.81
N VAL A 371 -14.34 28.91 -46.33
CA VAL A 371 -14.31 30.24 -46.99
C VAL A 371 -13.06 31.08 -46.63
N ASP A 372 -12.04 30.95 -47.50
CA ASP A 372 -11.27 32.01 -48.23
C ASP A 372 -10.37 33.06 -47.48
N PRO A 373 -9.41 33.77 -48.15
CA PRO A 373 -8.00 33.78 -47.71
C PRO A 373 -7.41 35.21 -47.62
N SER A 374 -6.30 35.41 -46.91
CA SER A 374 -5.46 36.58 -47.22
C SER A 374 -4.04 36.46 -46.70
N HIS A 375 -3.10 36.66 -47.63
CA HIS A 375 -1.73 37.15 -47.46
C HIS A 375 -0.62 36.21 -46.98
N ARG A 376 0.05 35.62 -47.98
CA ARG A 376 1.52 35.44 -48.09
C ARG A 376 2.22 36.83 -48.26
N PRO A 377 3.57 36.92 -48.37
CA PRO A 377 4.67 36.28 -47.61
C PRO A 377 5.89 37.23 -47.41
N LEU A 378 6.85 36.95 -46.52
CA LEU A 378 8.25 37.41 -46.67
C LEU A 378 9.19 36.34 -46.07
N LYS A 379 9.99 35.62 -46.89
CA LYS A 379 11.40 35.92 -47.26
C LYS A 379 12.30 35.99 -46.02
N ARG A 380 13.48 35.37 -45.89
CA ARG A 380 14.50 34.75 -46.76
C ARG A 380 15.54 34.21 -45.74
N VAL A 381 16.28 33.10 -45.90
CA VAL A 381 17.60 33.01 -46.55
C VAL A 381 18.14 31.59 -46.29
N SER A 382 18.71 31.03 -47.34
CA SER A 382 19.41 29.76 -47.51
C SER A 382 20.87 29.75 -47.03
N THR A 383 21.40 28.57 -46.66
CA THR A 383 22.70 27.98 -47.08
C THR A 383 22.75 26.54 -46.54
N SER A 384 22.55 25.49 -47.34
CA SER A 384 23.45 24.80 -48.28
C SER A 384 24.57 23.96 -47.62
N ASN A 385 24.46 22.63 -47.74
CA ASN A 385 25.49 21.66 -48.19
C ASN A 385 24.95 20.23 -47.95
N SER A 386 24.50 19.50 -48.99
CA SER A 386 25.26 18.59 -49.88
C SER A 386 25.79 17.35 -49.14
N TYR A 387 25.73 16.10 -49.60
CA TYR A 387 25.16 15.34 -50.73
C TYR A 387 25.54 13.87 -50.44
N GLY A 388 24.80 12.88 -50.96
CA GLY A 388 25.21 11.46 -51.03
C GLY A 388 24.01 10.51 -50.86
N SER A 389 23.20 10.30 -51.90
CA SER A 389 23.28 9.20 -52.91
C SER A 389 23.14 7.79 -52.31
N ILE A 390 21.96 7.15 -52.35
CA ILE A 390 21.34 6.34 -53.44
C ILE A 390 21.62 4.83 -53.32
N SER A 391 20.56 4.05 -53.63
CA SER A 391 20.45 2.61 -53.92
C SER A 391 20.00 1.76 -52.70
N ASP A 392 19.01 0.87 -52.76
CA ASP A 392 18.36 0.12 -53.85
C ASP A 392 16.90 -0.22 -53.43
N THR A 393 15.88 -0.06 -54.29
CA THR A 393 15.28 -1.12 -55.18
C THR A 393 14.48 -2.16 -54.35
N THR A 394 13.20 -2.51 -54.55
CA THR A 394 12.51 -2.93 -55.78
C THR A 394 11.03 -3.24 -55.43
N THR A 395 10.07 -2.90 -56.31
CA THR A 395 8.82 -3.65 -56.73
C THR A 395 7.86 -4.27 -55.69
N ALA A 396 6.54 -4.40 -55.87
CA ALA A 396 5.62 -4.34 -57.01
C ALA A 396 4.17 -4.36 -56.43
N THR A 397 3.31 -3.41 -56.79
CA THR A 397 2.10 -3.55 -57.66
C THR A 397 1.20 -4.79 -57.47
N LEU A 398 -0.10 -4.54 -57.22
CA LEU A 398 -1.30 -5.02 -57.95
C LEU A 398 -2.53 -4.77 -57.03
N SER A 399 -3.38 -3.76 -57.25
CA SER A 399 -4.43 -3.59 -58.27
C SER A 399 -5.82 -4.06 -57.79
N ASN A 400 -6.80 -3.15 -57.86
CA ASN A 400 -8.22 -3.32 -58.20
C ASN A 400 -9.03 -4.42 -57.48
N HIS A 401 -10.26 -4.20 -57.01
CA HIS A 401 -11.39 -3.57 -57.70
C HIS A 401 -12.58 -3.50 -56.71
N ARG A 402 -13.49 -2.54 -56.91
CA ARG A 402 -14.98 -2.64 -56.94
C ARG A 402 -15.70 -3.51 -55.89
N HIS A 403 -16.91 -3.25 -55.40
CA HIS A 403 -17.91 -2.17 -55.42
C HIS A 403 -19.05 -2.73 -54.53
N HIS A 404 -19.96 -1.86 -54.09
CA HIS A 404 -21.37 -2.13 -53.79
C HIS A 404 -21.83 -2.68 -52.42
N HIS A 405 -22.54 -1.76 -51.75
CA HIS A 405 -23.91 -1.84 -51.24
C HIS A 405 -24.27 -2.63 -49.97
N LEU A 406 -24.79 -1.83 -49.02
CA LEU A 406 -26.08 -1.98 -48.32
C LEU A 406 -26.31 -3.30 -47.56
N HIS A 407 -26.23 -3.24 -46.24
CA HIS A 407 -27.42 -3.08 -45.38
C HIS A 407 -27.03 -2.71 -43.95
#